data_AF-A0A9D7W8S8-F1
#
_entry.id   AF-A0A9D7W8S8-F1
#
_cell.length_a   1.000
_cell.length_b   1.000
_cell.length_c   1.000
_cell.angle_alpha   90.00
_cell.angle_beta   90.00
_cell.angle_gamma   90.00
#
_symmetry.space_group_name_H-M   'P 1'
#
loop_
_entity.id
_entity.type
_entity.pdbx_description
1 polymer ?
#
loop_
_entity_poly.entity_id
_entity_poly.type
_entity_poly.pdbx_seq_one_letter_code
_entity_poly.pdbx_strand_id
1 'polypeptide(L)'
;MRKWIYNAWNTVFDHNLSPLRNIPDVHVRHMILQILAYMWVIAFSIAIGSWAGFFWSMLGHIALLTAITVTVATYKVAEKKPEVFTLNK
;
A
#
# COMPACT_ATOMS: atom_id res chain seq x y z
N MET A 1 7.53 9.21 15.85
CA MET A 1 7.64 8.41 14.61
C MET A 1 6.56 7.34 14.47
N ARG A 2 6.38 6.40 15.41
CA ARG A 2 5.35 5.33 15.31
C ARG A 2 3.92 5.82 14.98
N LYS A 3 3.41 6.82 15.72
CA LYS A 3 2.08 7.42 15.47
C LYS A 3 1.96 8.03 14.07
N TRP A 4 3.03 8.66 13.57
CA TRP A 4 3.02 9.29 12.24
C TRP A 4 2.90 8.23 11.14
N ILE A 5 3.69 7.15 11.21
CA ILE A 5 3.61 6.02 10.27
C ILE A 5 2.23 5.37 10.32
N TYR A 6 1.70 5.12 11.52
CA TYR A 6 0.38 4.54 11.72
C TYR A 6 -0.73 5.40 11.11
N ASN A 7 -0.71 6.71 11.37
CA ASN A 7 -1.69 7.64 10.81
C ASN A 7 -1.57 7.73 9.29
N ALA A 8 -0.35 7.83 8.75
CA ALA A 8 -0.12 7.87 7.31
C ALA A 8 -0.65 6.60 6.62
N TRP A 9 -0.34 5.42 7.18
CA TRP A 9 -0.85 4.14 6.68
C TRP A 9 -2.38 4.11 6.66
N ASN A 10 -3.03 4.47 7.78
CA ASN A 10 -4.48 4.44 7.86
C ASN A 10 -5.16 5.47 6.95
N THR A 11 -4.59 6.66 6.78
CA THR A 11 -5.14 7.66 5.85
C THR A 11 -5.11 7.16 4.40
N VAL A 12 -4.11 6.37 4.01
CA VAL A 12 -3.97 5.85 2.64
C VAL A 12 -4.76 4.55 2.44
N PHE A 13 -4.68 3.61 3.36
CA PHE A 13 -5.16 2.23 3.17
C PHE A 13 -6.38 1.84 4.01
N ASP A 14 -6.75 2.60 5.05
CA ASP A 14 -7.95 2.29 5.84
C ASP A 14 -9.19 2.88 5.16
N HIS A 15 -10.13 1.99 4.80
CA HIS A 15 -11.39 2.38 4.19
C HIS A 15 -12.29 3.23 5.10
N ASN A 16 -12.02 3.25 6.42
CA ASN A 16 -12.74 4.04 7.41
C ASN A 16 -12.06 5.38 7.72
N LEU A 17 -10.82 5.62 7.30
CA LEU A 17 -10.10 6.85 7.64
C LEU A 17 -9.66 7.64 6.41
N SER A 18 -9.55 6.98 5.25
CA SER A 18 -9.24 7.66 4.00
C SER A 18 -10.32 8.68 3.60
N PRO A 19 -9.94 9.78 2.93
CA PRO A 19 -10.91 10.71 2.33
C PRO A 19 -11.86 10.04 1.33
N LEU A 20 -11.43 8.91 0.74
CA LEU A 20 -12.23 8.09 -0.18
C LEU A 20 -13.40 7.37 0.50
N ARG A 21 -13.46 7.35 1.84
CA ARG A 21 -14.58 6.78 2.60
C ARG A 21 -15.95 7.35 2.22
N ASN A 22 -16.01 8.59 1.73
CA ASN A 22 -17.26 9.24 1.34
C ASN A 22 -17.97 8.55 0.17
N ILE A 23 -17.26 7.71 -0.60
CA ILE A 23 -17.82 6.92 -1.70
C ILE A 23 -18.35 5.62 -1.12
N PRO A 24 -19.63 5.23 -1.25
CA PRO A 24 -20.17 4.04 -0.56
C PRO A 24 -19.60 2.71 -1.08
N ASP A 25 -19.20 2.65 -2.36
CA ASP A 25 -18.72 1.44 -3.02
C ASP A 25 -17.22 1.19 -2.79
N VAL A 26 -16.86 0.01 -2.30
CA VAL A 26 -15.47 -0.38 -2.00
C VAL A 26 -14.65 -0.65 -3.27
N HIS A 27 -15.24 -1.21 -4.32
CA HIS A 27 -14.57 -1.44 -5.60
C HIS A 27 -14.17 -0.12 -6.24
N VAL A 28 -15.03 0.89 -6.20
CA VAL A 28 -14.72 2.23 -6.71
C VAL A 28 -13.57 2.87 -5.93
N ARG A 29 -13.56 2.75 -4.58
CA ARG A 29 -12.43 3.23 -3.77
C ARG A 29 -11.12 2.56 -4.17
N HIS A 30 -11.11 1.25 -4.36
CA HIS A 30 -9.93 0.50 -4.77
C HIS A 30 -9.47 0.91 -6.18
N MET A 31 -10.40 1.06 -7.12
CA MET A 31 -10.10 1.52 -8.49
C MET A 31 -9.45 2.91 -8.50
N ILE A 32 -9.93 3.85 -7.67
CA ILE A 32 -9.34 5.18 -7.57
C ILE A 32 -7.89 5.10 -7.05
N LEU A 33 -7.64 4.27 -6.03
CA LEU A 33 -6.28 4.03 -5.53
C LEU A 33 -5.36 3.44 -6.61
N GLN A 34 -5.86 2.51 -7.43
CA GLN A 34 -5.12 1.94 -8.56
C GLN A 34 -4.83 2.97 -9.64
N ILE A 35 -5.81 3.81 -10.02
CA ILE A 35 -5.62 4.88 -11.01
C ILE A 35 -4.57 5.89 -10.53
N LEU A 36 -4.62 6.26 -9.24
CA LEU A 36 -3.61 7.14 -8.67
C LEU A 36 -2.22 6.50 -8.74
N ALA A 37 -2.10 5.21 -8.45
CA ALA A 37 -0.85 4.48 -8.62
C ALA A 37 -0.37 4.46 -10.08
N TYR A 38 -1.26 4.23 -11.05
CA TYR A 38 -0.93 4.28 -12.49
C TYR A 38 -0.43 5.66 -12.93
N MET A 39 -1.04 6.74 -12.42
CA MET A 39 -0.58 8.11 -12.70
C MET A 39 0.90 8.30 -12.33
N TRP A 40 1.31 7.80 -11.15
CA TRP A 40 2.70 7.88 -10.70
C TRP A 40 3.65 7.05 -11.56
N VAL A 41 3.25 5.82 -11.92
CA VAL A 41 4.06 4.98 -12.82
C VAL A 41 4.28 5.67 -14.16
N ILE A 42 3.24 6.27 -14.74
CA ILE A 42 3.34 7.03 -16.01
C ILE A 42 4.27 8.24 -15.84
N ALA A 43 4.11 9.03 -14.77
CA ALA A 43 4.96 10.19 -14.51
C ALA A 43 6.45 9.81 -14.42
N PHE A 44 6.79 8.73 -13.71
CA PHE A 44 8.17 8.24 -13.65
C PHE A 44 8.67 7.70 -14.98
N SER A 45 7.81 7.07 -15.77
CA SER A 45 8.16 6.57 -17.10
C SER A 45 8.51 7.70 -18.06
N ILE A 46 7.73 8.79 -18.02
CA ILE A 46 8.00 10.01 -18.78
C ILE A 46 9.31 10.64 -18.31
N ALA A 47 9.52 10.75 -16.99
CA ALA A 47 10.75 11.31 -16.43
C ALA A 47 12.01 10.53 -16.83
N ILE A 48 11.91 9.20 -16.94
CA ILE A 48 13.01 8.32 -17.39
C ILE A 48 13.14 8.32 -18.92
N GLY A 49 12.09 8.67 -19.66
CA GLY A 49 12.10 8.74 -21.13
C GLY A 49 12.10 7.38 -21.84
N SER A 50 11.73 6.29 -21.14
CA SER A 50 11.79 4.93 -21.67
C SER A 50 10.48 4.17 -21.48
N TRP A 51 9.95 3.62 -22.58
CA TRP A 51 8.78 2.74 -22.56
C TRP A 51 9.06 1.43 -21.79
N ALA A 52 10.30 0.92 -21.84
CA ALA A 52 10.69 -0.22 -20.99
C ALA A 52 10.78 0.17 -19.51
N GLY A 53 11.12 1.44 -19.22
CA GLY A 53 11.10 2.01 -17.88
C GLY A 53 9.72 1.99 -17.22
N PHE A 54 8.65 2.02 -18.01
CA PHE A 54 7.28 1.88 -17.51
C PHE A 54 7.02 0.52 -16.85
N PHE A 55 7.37 -0.57 -17.51
CA PHE A 55 7.16 -1.92 -16.98
C PHE A 55 8.00 -2.16 -15.73
N TRP A 56 9.25 -1.72 -15.72
CA TRP A 56 10.10 -1.83 -14.52
C TRP A 56 9.66 -0.94 -13.37
N SER A 57 9.20 0.27 -13.65
CA SER A 57 8.60 1.14 -12.63
C SER A 57 7.36 0.50 -12.02
N MET A 58 6.46 -0.06 -12.84
CA MET A 58 5.25 -0.73 -12.36
C MET A 58 5.58 -1.91 -11.44
N LEU A 59 6.47 -2.81 -11.88
CA LEU A 59 6.87 -3.98 -11.10
C LEU A 59 7.59 -3.59 -9.80
N GLY A 60 8.44 -2.58 -9.85
CA GLY A 60 9.09 -2.02 -8.66
C GLY A 60 8.10 -1.49 -7.63
N HIS A 61 7.08 -0.74 -8.06
CA HIS A 61 6.05 -0.22 -7.16
C HIS A 61 5.20 -1.34 -6.55
N ILE A 62 4.80 -2.35 -7.33
CA ILE A 62 4.05 -3.50 -6.81
C ILE A 62 4.88 -4.24 -5.76
N ALA A 63 6.16 -4.48 -6.03
CA ALA A 63 7.06 -5.13 -5.08
C ALA A 63 7.21 -4.33 -3.79
N LEU A 64 7.40 -3.01 -3.88
CA LEU A 64 7.52 -2.12 -2.72
C LEU A 64 6.23 -2.06 -1.89
N LEU A 65 5.09 -1.85 -2.53
CA LEU A 65 3.78 -1.83 -1.84
C LEU A 65 3.49 -3.17 -1.16
N THR A 66 3.82 -4.28 -1.81
CA THR A 66 3.68 -5.62 -1.24
C THR A 66 4.58 -5.78 -0.02
N ALA A 67 5.86 -5.42 -0.11
CA ALA A 67 6.80 -5.53 1.01
C ALA A 67 6.37 -4.69 2.23
N ILE A 68 5.93 -3.45 2.01
CA ILE A 68 5.41 -2.60 3.08
C ILE A 68 4.16 -3.23 3.70
N THR A 69 3.22 -3.70 2.88
CA THR A 69 1.98 -4.34 3.35
C THR A 69 2.26 -5.58 4.19
N VAL A 70 3.16 -6.47 3.72
CA VAL A 70 3.59 -7.65 4.46
C VAL A 70 4.27 -7.28 5.78
N THR A 71 5.06 -6.21 5.80
CA THR A 71 5.71 -5.72 7.03
C THR A 71 4.68 -5.27 8.07
N VAL A 72 3.73 -4.42 7.66
CA VAL A 72 2.67 -3.92 8.54
C VAL A 72 1.75 -5.06 8.99
N ALA A 73 1.42 -6.00 8.09
CA ALA A 73 0.63 -7.17 8.41
C ALA A 73 1.33 -8.06 9.46
N THR A 74 2.62 -8.34 9.27
CA THR A 74 3.44 -9.11 10.23
C THR A 74 3.43 -8.45 11.60
N TYR A 75 3.65 -7.13 11.69
CA TYR A 75 3.60 -6.41 12.96
C TYR A 75 2.22 -6.46 13.63
N LYS A 76 1.14 -6.34 12.84
CA LYS A 76 -0.22 -6.41 13.35
C LYS A 76 -0.58 -7.81 13.86
N VAL A 77 -0.09 -8.86 13.21
CA VAL A 77 -0.25 -10.24 13.71
C VAL A 77 0.54 -10.42 15.01
N ALA A 78 1.79 -9.93 15.07
CA ALA A 78 2.60 -10.03 16.28
C ALA A 78 1.98 -9.30 17.48
N GLU A 79 1.32 -8.16 17.25
CA GLU A 79 0.61 -7.40 18.28
C GLU A 79 -0.67 -8.12 18.76
N LYS A 80 -1.47 -8.68 17.84
CA LYS A 80 -2.78 -9.25 18.17
C LYS A 80 -2.75 -10.73 18.59
N LYS A 81 -1.81 -11.49 18.03
CA LYS A 81 -1.69 -12.95 18.21
C LYS A 81 -0.20 -13.33 18.25
N PRO A 82 0.54 -12.90 19.28
CA PRO A 82 1.97 -13.21 19.40
C PRO A 82 2.23 -14.72 19.44
N GLU A 83 1.26 -15.53 19.83
CA GLU A 83 1.33 -16.99 19.86
C GLU A 83 1.67 -17.64 18.51
N VAL A 84 1.36 -16.97 17.39
CA VAL A 84 1.71 -17.43 16.04
C VAL A 84 3.23 -17.45 15.84
N PHE A 85 3.97 -16.62 16.59
CA PHE A 85 5.43 -16.50 16.51
C PHE A 85 6.16 -17.20 17.65
N THR A 86 5.45 -17.67 18.67
CA THR A 86 6.03 -18.49 19.74
C THR A 86 5.71 -19.94 19.47
N LEU A 87 6.71 -20.72 19.04
CA LEU A 87 6.61 -22.17 19.01
C LEU A 87 6.46 -22.65 20.46
N ASN A 88 5.26 -23.07 20.86
CA ASN A 88 5.08 -23.83 22.10
C ASN A 88 5.90 -25.12 21.98
N LYS A 89 6.99 -25.20 22.73
CA LYS A 89 7.62 -26.48 23.12
C LYS A 89 6.98 -26.96 24.41
#